data_AF-A0A0S8G139-F1
#
_entry.id   AF-A0A0S8G139-F1
#
_cell.length_a   1.000
_cell.length_b   1.000
_cell.length_c   1.000
_cell.angle_alpha   90.00
_cell.angle_beta   90.00
_cell.angle_gamma   90.00
#
_symmetry.space_group_name_H-M   'P 1'
#
loop_
_entity.id
_entity.type
_entity.pdbx_description
1 polymer ?
#
loop_
_entity_poly.entity_id
_entity_poly.type
_entity_poly.pdbx_seq_one_letter_code
_entity_poly.pdbx_strand_id
1 'polypeptide(L)'
;MSLEKIIASGNYSGNGVSQSVVIGWQPALVVIFSEDTTKGAIGYKSASMAGSDYLACSDDAEALSDGITLTATGFSVGDGDEVNRSGITFRWTAIKAGPWIDTGTYDPSPGGYYQVVTGRQPAMVLVANILATPAFWWKGLVAFSGNTAAGRFDSDMSVIPSGPFPEILITSTGFTVQTGPSSPQVYHYVCLYNLRQPTQHVESGNYVGDGSGAKVITLGYQPQFVLLFGNEGTNFSAQKHVESSGHDANVLDTNFSFESSQITISATGFTVDTSHNQSGVNYCWIAGKE
;
A
#
# COMPACT_ATOMS: atom_id res chain seq x y z
N MET A 1 -28.78 15.00 3.27
CA MET A 1 -27.32 15.18 3.44
C MET A 1 -26.66 14.22 2.46
N SER A 2 -25.87 14.71 1.50
CA SER A 2 -25.02 13.78 0.74
C SER A 2 -23.96 13.25 1.70
N LEU A 3 -23.72 11.95 1.68
CA LEU A 3 -22.59 11.39 2.43
C LEU A 3 -21.31 12.05 1.95
N GLU A 4 -20.47 12.45 2.89
CA GLU A 4 -19.15 13.00 2.61
C GLU A 4 -18.29 11.91 1.97
N LYS A 5 -17.63 12.20 0.85
CA LYS A 5 -16.76 11.24 0.15
C LYS A 5 -15.43 11.11 0.90
N ILE A 6 -15.13 9.92 1.45
CA ILE A 6 -13.91 9.68 2.26
C ILE A 6 -12.82 8.89 1.53
N ILE A 7 -13.18 8.20 0.46
CA ILE A 7 -12.27 7.56 -0.49
C ILE A 7 -12.52 8.22 -1.83
N ALA A 8 -11.48 8.45 -2.61
CA ALA A 8 -11.62 8.76 -4.02
C ALA A 8 -10.63 7.94 -4.84
N SER A 9 -11.01 7.57 -6.04
CA SER A 9 -10.11 6.97 -7.01
C SER A 9 -10.30 7.57 -8.40
N GLY A 10 -9.30 7.37 -9.25
CA GLY A 10 -9.36 7.78 -10.63
C GLY A 10 -8.07 7.46 -11.37
N ASN A 11 -7.87 8.15 -12.49
CA ASN A 11 -6.67 8.07 -13.29
C ASN A 11 -6.22 9.44 -13.78
N TYR A 12 -4.98 9.54 -14.24
CA TYR A 12 -4.47 10.65 -15.05
C TYR A 12 -3.47 10.11 -16.06
N SER A 13 -3.30 10.84 -17.16
CA SER A 13 -2.24 10.56 -18.14
C SER A 13 -0.98 11.29 -17.72
N GLY A 14 0.11 10.54 -17.55
CA GLY A 14 1.41 11.08 -17.29
C GLY A 14 1.90 11.92 -18.48
N ASN A 15 2.55 13.03 -18.18
CA ASN A 15 3.00 14.01 -19.17
C ASN A 15 4.45 14.50 -18.94
N GLY A 16 5.15 13.96 -17.94
CA GLY A 16 6.52 14.34 -17.56
C GLY A 16 6.64 15.78 -17.06
N VAL A 17 5.54 16.42 -16.64
CA VAL A 17 5.51 17.80 -16.13
C VAL A 17 4.58 17.87 -14.93
N SER A 18 5.01 18.55 -13.87
CA SER A 18 4.20 18.69 -12.65
C SER A 18 2.73 19.00 -12.93
N GLN A 19 1.82 18.19 -12.38
CA GLN A 19 0.38 18.33 -12.60
C GLN A 19 -0.44 18.08 -11.32
N SER A 20 -1.63 18.66 -11.26
CA SER A 20 -2.53 18.57 -10.10
C SER A 20 -3.72 17.67 -10.39
N VAL A 21 -4.06 16.83 -9.41
CA VAL A 21 -5.27 16.01 -9.38
C VAL A 21 -6.21 16.58 -8.32
N VAL A 22 -7.37 17.08 -8.77
CA VAL A 22 -8.36 17.72 -7.91
C VAL A 22 -9.46 16.72 -7.54
N ILE A 23 -9.65 16.53 -6.24
CA ILE A 23 -10.62 15.59 -5.64
C ILE A 23 -11.69 16.36 -4.83
N GLY A 24 -11.35 17.56 -4.35
CA GLY A 24 -12.23 18.42 -3.54
C GLY A 24 -11.94 18.39 -2.04
N TRP A 25 -10.90 17.68 -1.60
CA TRP A 25 -10.46 17.64 -0.20
C TRP A 25 -9.00 17.21 -0.09
N GLN A 26 -8.37 17.53 1.04
CA GLN A 26 -6.99 17.11 1.33
C GLN A 26 -6.94 15.64 1.78
N PRO A 27 -6.19 14.78 1.06
CA PRO A 27 -5.99 13.40 1.46
C PRO A 27 -5.05 13.26 2.67
N ALA A 28 -5.30 12.22 3.47
CA ALA A 28 -4.36 11.70 4.46
C ALA A 28 -3.41 10.66 3.86
N LEU A 29 -3.85 9.96 2.81
CA LEU A 29 -3.08 8.99 2.06
C LEU A 29 -3.42 9.09 0.57
N VAL A 30 -2.40 9.03 -0.27
CA VAL A 30 -2.51 8.79 -1.71
C VAL A 30 -1.63 7.60 -2.07
N VAL A 31 -2.21 6.68 -2.82
CA VAL A 31 -1.50 5.56 -3.46
C VAL A 31 -1.69 5.74 -4.97
N ILE A 32 -0.57 5.74 -5.70
CA ILE A 32 -0.50 5.88 -7.15
C ILE A 32 0.15 4.60 -7.70
N PHE A 33 -0.35 4.11 -8.82
CA PHE A 33 0.30 3.04 -9.55
C PHE A 33 0.28 3.33 -11.05
N SER A 34 1.42 3.07 -11.66
CA SER A 34 1.65 3.20 -13.10
C SER A 34 1.00 2.03 -13.84
N GLU A 35 0.31 2.24 -14.97
CA GLU A 35 -0.09 1.19 -15.93
C GLU A 35 1.03 0.87 -16.95
N ASP A 36 2.27 1.26 -16.64
CA ASP A 36 3.43 0.95 -17.48
C ASP A 36 3.82 -0.53 -17.41
N THR A 37 3.69 -1.22 -18.54
CA THR A 37 4.07 -2.63 -18.69
C THR A 37 5.56 -2.94 -18.55
N THR A 38 6.42 -1.92 -18.52
CA THR A 38 7.88 -2.07 -18.42
C THR A 38 8.46 -1.67 -17.06
N LYS A 39 7.74 -0.87 -16.26
CA LYS A 39 8.13 -0.42 -14.91
C LYS A 39 6.88 -0.27 -14.03
N GLY A 40 6.58 -1.29 -13.23
CA GLY A 40 5.46 -1.28 -12.29
C GLY A 40 5.70 -0.39 -11.07
N ALA A 41 5.70 0.93 -11.26
CA ALA A 41 5.96 1.88 -10.18
C ALA A 41 4.74 2.07 -9.26
N ILE A 42 4.97 2.04 -7.94
CA ILE A 42 3.97 2.38 -6.92
C ILE A 42 4.45 3.59 -6.12
N GLY A 43 3.70 4.68 -6.17
CA GLY A 43 3.91 5.87 -5.35
C GLY A 43 3.00 5.88 -4.12
N TYR A 44 3.56 6.08 -2.95
CA TYR A 44 2.81 6.20 -1.69
C TYR A 44 3.15 7.49 -0.97
N LYS A 45 2.13 8.26 -0.61
CA LYS A 45 2.28 9.53 0.12
C LYS A 45 1.28 9.61 1.26
N SER A 46 1.76 9.73 2.49
CA SER A 46 0.92 10.02 3.65
C SER A 46 1.10 11.46 4.14
N ALA A 47 0.14 11.94 4.93
CA ALA A 47 0.19 13.27 5.55
C ALA A 47 1.33 13.43 6.57
N SER A 48 1.94 12.33 7.04
CA SER A 48 3.10 12.40 7.92
C SER A 48 4.42 12.65 7.17
N MET A 49 4.42 12.52 5.84
CA MET A 49 5.59 12.76 5.00
C MET A 49 5.66 14.25 4.65
N ALA A 50 6.80 14.89 4.90
CA ALA A 50 6.98 16.31 4.61
C ALA A 50 7.07 16.58 3.10
N GLY A 51 6.78 17.82 2.70
CA GLY A 51 6.97 18.30 1.32
C GLY A 51 6.45 17.34 0.24
N SER A 52 7.29 17.10 -0.75
CA SER A 52 7.06 16.17 -1.86
C SER A 52 7.55 14.74 -1.59
N ASP A 53 8.04 14.46 -0.37
CA ASP A 53 8.60 13.15 -0.03
C ASP A 53 7.53 12.08 -0.14
N TYR A 54 7.81 11.03 -0.89
CA TYR A 54 6.90 9.91 -1.10
C TYR A 54 7.72 8.63 -1.14
N LEU A 55 7.09 7.48 -1.01
CA LEU A 55 7.75 6.20 -1.23
C LEU A 55 7.47 5.75 -2.66
N ALA A 56 8.51 5.44 -3.43
CA ALA A 56 8.37 4.81 -4.75
C ALA A 56 8.89 3.38 -4.69
N CYS A 57 8.04 2.43 -5.12
CA CYS A 57 8.45 1.06 -5.37
C CYS A 57 8.77 0.95 -6.85
N SER A 58 10.05 0.91 -7.20
CA SER A 58 10.56 0.88 -8.57
C SER A 58 11.91 0.18 -8.64
N ASP A 59 12.26 -0.34 -9.81
CA ASP A 59 13.59 -0.92 -10.08
C ASP A 59 14.72 0.12 -10.07
N ASP A 60 14.39 1.39 -10.30
CA ASP A 60 15.36 2.47 -10.38
C ASP A 60 15.56 3.17 -9.02
N ALA A 61 16.82 3.24 -8.60
CA ALA A 61 17.30 3.73 -7.31
C ALA A 61 17.33 5.27 -7.18
N GLU A 62 16.38 5.98 -7.80
CA GLU A 62 16.49 7.44 -7.88
C GLU A 62 15.77 8.16 -6.74
N ALA A 63 16.40 9.26 -6.30
CA ALA A 63 15.99 10.03 -5.15
C ALA A 63 14.63 10.71 -5.36
N LEU A 64 13.80 10.59 -4.33
CA LEU A 64 12.36 10.88 -4.28
C LEU A 64 12.03 12.37 -4.08
N SER A 65 12.71 13.29 -4.76
CA SER A 65 12.32 14.72 -4.72
C SER A 65 11.23 15.01 -5.76
N ASP A 66 10.32 15.94 -5.42
CA ASP A 66 9.22 16.42 -6.26
C ASP A 66 8.10 15.43 -6.63
N GLY A 67 8.10 14.18 -6.13
CA GLY A 67 7.13 13.16 -6.59
C GLY A 67 5.66 13.40 -6.26
N ILE A 68 5.26 13.44 -4.98
CA ILE A 68 3.83 13.58 -4.61
C ILE A 68 3.65 14.60 -3.48
N THR A 69 2.83 15.62 -3.71
CA THR A 69 2.48 16.63 -2.70
C THR A 69 0.98 16.64 -2.44
N LEU A 70 0.57 16.57 -1.17
CA LEU A 70 -0.84 16.64 -0.78
C LEU A 70 -1.28 18.10 -0.74
N THR A 71 -2.42 18.41 -1.37
CA THR A 71 -2.95 19.78 -1.47
C THR A 71 -4.30 19.89 -0.76
N ALA A 72 -4.76 21.11 -0.48
CA ALA A 72 -6.05 21.33 0.18
C ALA A 72 -7.25 20.71 -0.55
N THR A 73 -7.12 20.48 -1.87
CA THR A 73 -8.19 19.99 -2.75
C THR A 73 -7.85 18.67 -3.44
N GLY A 74 -6.75 18.01 -3.09
CA GLY A 74 -6.32 16.75 -3.71
C GLY A 74 -4.82 16.53 -3.55
N PHE A 75 -4.12 16.29 -4.65
CA PHE A 75 -2.67 16.13 -4.64
C PHE A 75 -2.07 16.63 -5.96
N SER A 76 -0.75 16.85 -5.98
CA SER A 76 0.01 17.07 -7.21
C SER A 76 1.09 16.01 -7.33
N VAL A 77 1.43 15.70 -8.58
CA VAL A 77 2.58 14.87 -8.92
C VAL A 77 3.64 15.71 -9.60
N GLY A 78 4.92 15.40 -9.37
CA GLY A 78 6.07 16.02 -10.05
C GLY A 78 6.26 15.52 -11.46
N ASP A 79 7.48 15.63 -11.98
CA ASP A 79 7.89 15.14 -13.29
C ASP A 79 8.56 13.75 -13.26
N GLY A 80 8.76 13.16 -12.08
CA GLY A 80 9.36 11.83 -11.92
C GLY A 80 8.60 10.73 -12.66
N ASP A 81 9.36 9.84 -13.30
CA ASP A 81 8.81 8.78 -14.16
C ASP A 81 7.95 7.77 -13.37
N GLU A 82 8.22 7.59 -12.08
CA GLU A 82 7.51 6.66 -11.19
C GLU A 82 6.06 7.07 -10.94
N VAL A 83 5.74 8.36 -11.12
CA VAL A 83 4.42 8.92 -10.82
C VAL A 83 3.86 9.75 -11.97
N ASN A 84 4.65 10.13 -12.97
CA ASN A 84 4.17 11.03 -14.02
C ASN A 84 4.87 10.86 -15.38
N ARG A 85 5.41 9.67 -15.69
CA ARG A 85 6.05 9.44 -16.98
C ARG A 85 5.11 9.73 -18.16
N SER A 86 5.63 10.46 -19.14
CA SER A 86 4.87 10.83 -20.34
C SER A 86 4.34 9.61 -21.10
N GLY A 87 3.06 9.63 -21.45
CA GLY A 87 2.40 8.58 -22.25
C GLY A 87 1.95 7.35 -21.44
N ILE A 88 2.13 7.36 -20.13
CA ILE A 88 1.68 6.29 -19.23
C ILE A 88 0.43 6.71 -18.48
N THR A 89 -0.55 5.82 -18.38
CA THR A 89 -1.72 6.04 -17.51
C THR A 89 -1.33 5.70 -16.09
N PHE A 90 -1.63 6.60 -15.15
CA PHE A 90 -1.49 6.34 -13.73
C PHE A 90 -2.87 6.27 -13.11
N ARG A 91 -3.04 5.32 -12.21
CA ARG A 91 -4.25 5.15 -11.39
C ARG A 91 -3.93 5.57 -9.98
N TRP A 92 -4.93 6.06 -9.27
CA TRP A 92 -4.74 6.52 -7.91
C TRP A 92 -5.93 6.21 -7.02
N THR A 93 -5.65 6.06 -5.74
CA THR A 93 -6.62 6.02 -4.66
C THR A 93 -6.18 6.98 -3.56
N ALA A 94 -7.09 7.84 -3.14
CA ALA A 94 -6.92 8.80 -2.07
C ALA A 94 -7.86 8.44 -0.92
N ILE A 95 -7.38 8.56 0.32
CA ILE A 95 -8.18 8.38 1.53
C ILE A 95 -8.12 9.68 2.33
N LYS A 96 -9.29 10.21 2.67
CA LYS A 96 -9.43 11.41 3.49
C LYS A 96 -9.05 11.14 4.93
N ALA A 97 -8.51 12.14 5.63
CA ALA A 97 -8.31 12.07 7.07
C ALA A 97 -9.65 11.81 7.80
N GLY A 98 -9.61 10.99 8.84
CA GLY A 98 -10.79 10.67 9.64
C GLY A 98 -10.55 9.47 10.56
N PRO A 99 -11.57 9.01 11.30
CA PRO A 99 -11.42 7.93 12.26
C PRO A 99 -11.05 6.57 11.63
N TRP A 100 -10.98 6.42 10.31
CA TRP A 100 -10.60 5.20 9.60
C TRP A 100 -9.12 5.15 9.22
N ILE A 101 -8.36 6.23 9.46
CA ILE A 101 -6.94 6.30 9.13
C ILE A 101 -6.16 7.11 10.17
N ASP A 102 -5.05 6.57 10.65
CA ASP A 102 -4.04 7.33 11.39
C ASP A 102 -2.73 7.32 10.62
N THR A 103 -2.08 8.47 10.51
CA THR A 103 -0.76 8.60 9.88
C THR A 103 0.18 9.28 10.85
N GLY A 104 1.44 8.86 10.93
CA GLY A 104 2.39 9.54 11.80
C GLY A 104 3.82 9.13 11.54
N THR A 105 4.68 9.47 12.49
CA THR A 105 6.07 9.06 12.50
C THR A 105 6.44 8.43 13.83
N TYR A 106 7.50 7.63 13.83
CA TYR A 106 8.17 7.17 15.04
C TYR A 106 9.67 7.04 14.80
N ASP A 107 10.45 7.16 15.87
CA ASP A 107 11.90 6.90 15.87
C ASP A 107 12.15 5.68 16.77
N PRO A 108 12.52 4.52 16.21
CA PRO A 108 12.78 3.31 16.98
C PRO A 108 14.17 3.31 17.64
N SER A 109 14.62 4.45 18.17
CA SER A 109 15.92 4.64 18.85
C SER A 109 16.40 3.37 19.57
N PRO A 110 17.70 3.01 19.46
CA PRO A 110 18.14 1.61 19.48
C PRO A 110 17.69 0.76 20.67
N GLY A 111 17.05 -0.37 20.36
CA GLY A 111 16.87 -1.52 21.26
C GLY A 111 15.41 -1.88 21.54
N GLY A 112 15.04 -3.13 21.29
CA GLY A 112 13.78 -3.73 21.73
C GLY A 112 12.59 -3.57 20.77
N TYR A 113 11.40 -3.46 21.33
CA TYR A 113 10.15 -3.16 20.60
C TYR A 113 9.74 -1.72 20.86
N TYR A 114 9.43 -0.98 19.81
CA TYR A 114 8.80 0.33 19.91
C TYR A 114 7.28 0.17 19.85
N GLN A 115 6.55 0.72 20.81
CA GLN A 115 5.08 0.73 20.79
C GLN A 115 4.56 2.04 20.18
N VAL A 116 3.82 1.92 19.09
CA VAL A 116 3.03 3.02 18.54
C VAL A 116 1.60 2.90 19.07
N VAL A 117 1.15 3.90 19.82
CA VAL A 117 -0.20 3.95 20.38
C VAL A 117 -1.08 4.83 19.51
N THR A 118 -2.07 4.22 18.85
CA THR A 118 -3.09 4.92 18.05
C THR A 118 -4.45 4.97 18.76
N GLY A 119 -4.56 4.32 19.93
CA GLY A 119 -5.75 4.32 20.78
C GLY A 119 -6.78 3.24 20.45
N ARG A 120 -6.57 2.45 19.38
CA ARG A 120 -7.41 1.31 19.00
C ARG A 120 -6.64 0.34 18.11
N GLN A 121 -7.15 -0.88 17.96
CA GLN A 121 -6.52 -1.91 17.12
C GLN A 121 -6.59 -1.56 15.63
N PRO A 122 -5.45 -1.37 14.93
CA PRO A 122 -5.43 -1.24 13.47
C PRO A 122 -5.88 -2.52 12.80
N ALA A 123 -6.58 -2.38 11.67
CA ALA A 123 -6.91 -3.50 10.80
C ALA A 123 -5.76 -3.80 9.83
N MET A 124 -5.01 -2.76 9.47
CA MET A 124 -3.73 -2.85 8.78
C MET A 124 -2.77 -1.79 9.34
N VAL A 125 -1.49 -2.12 9.42
CA VAL A 125 -0.39 -1.17 9.62
C VAL A 125 0.54 -1.22 8.41
N LEU A 126 0.87 -0.06 7.85
CA LEU A 126 1.99 0.14 6.94
C LEU A 126 3.05 0.96 7.67
N VAL A 127 4.31 0.56 7.53
CA VAL A 127 5.47 1.27 8.09
C VAL A 127 6.52 1.42 7.00
N ALA A 128 7.17 2.56 6.90
CA ALA A 128 8.24 2.77 5.94
C ALA A 128 9.24 3.80 6.44
N ASN A 129 10.46 3.77 5.92
CA ASN A 129 11.49 4.76 6.19
C ASN A 129 11.76 5.59 4.93
N ILE A 130 11.98 6.90 5.09
CA ILE A 130 12.44 7.78 4.01
C ILE A 130 13.89 8.17 4.32
N LEU A 131 14.86 7.52 3.67
CA LEU A 131 16.26 7.92 3.72
C LEU A 131 16.61 8.82 2.55
N ALA A 132 17.43 9.85 2.81
CA ALA A 132 18.06 10.64 1.76
C ALA A 132 19.20 9.83 1.10
N THR A 133 18.93 9.23 -0.07
CA THR A 133 19.91 8.72 -1.07
C THR A 133 20.80 7.52 -0.70
N PRO A 134 21.28 6.78 -1.73
CA PRO A 134 20.67 5.55 -2.25
C PRO A 134 21.22 4.33 -1.50
N ALA A 135 20.41 3.75 -0.64
CA ALA A 135 20.60 2.39 -0.16
C ALA A 135 19.23 1.85 0.19
N PHE A 136 18.60 1.26 -0.83
CA PHE A 136 17.50 0.31 -0.73
C PHE A 136 17.56 -0.45 0.58
N TRP A 137 16.48 -0.44 1.35
CA TRP A 137 15.89 -1.60 2.01
C TRP A 137 14.51 -1.13 2.41
N TRP A 138 13.51 -1.38 1.57
CA TRP A 138 12.14 -1.29 2.02
C TRP A 138 12.03 -2.25 3.23
N LYS A 139 11.60 -1.72 4.38
CA LYS A 139 10.95 -2.53 5.42
C LYS A 139 9.53 -2.02 5.56
N GLY A 140 8.86 -1.99 4.40
CA GLY A 140 7.42 -2.04 4.35
C GLY A 140 7.01 -3.31 5.07
N LEU A 141 6.42 -3.17 6.25
CA LEU A 141 5.85 -4.29 6.98
C LEU A 141 4.36 -4.04 7.03
N VAL A 142 3.60 -5.01 6.53
CA VAL A 142 2.14 -5.00 6.63
C VAL A 142 1.71 -6.00 7.66
N ALA A 143 1.29 -5.52 8.83
CA ALA A 143 0.62 -6.38 9.80
C ALA A 143 -0.88 -6.24 9.67
N PHE A 144 -1.58 -7.33 9.95
CA PHE A 144 -3.04 -7.40 9.97
C PHE A 144 -3.51 -8.02 11.29
N SER A 145 -4.63 -7.55 11.82
CA SER A 145 -5.17 -8.08 13.07
C SER A 145 -5.50 -9.58 12.91
N GLY A 146 -4.92 -10.42 13.78
CA GLY A 146 -5.14 -11.88 13.76
C GLY A 146 -4.13 -12.67 12.93
N ASN A 147 -3.09 -12.03 12.37
CA ASN A 147 -1.98 -12.70 11.69
C ASN A 147 -0.66 -12.42 12.44
N THR A 148 0.16 -13.45 12.64
CA THR A 148 1.52 -13.33 13.19
C THR A 148 2.57 -13.04 12.12
N ALA A 149 2.20 -13.08 10.84
CA ALA A 149 3.12 -12.84 9.72
C ALA A 149 2.88 -11.45 9.12
N ALA A 150 3.86 -10.56 9.25
CA ALA A 150 3.89 -9.32 8.50
C ALA A 150 4.25 -9.61 7.03
N GLY A 151 3.50 -9.04 6.08
CA GLY A 151 3.91 -9.01 4.66
C GLY A 151 5.08 -8.05 4.48
N ARG A 152 6.06 -8.39 3.64
CA ARG A 152 7.28 -7.59 3.38
C ARG A 152 7.23 -6.94 2.01
N PHE A 153 7.69 -5.69 1.92
CA PHE A 153 8.10 -5.05 0.67
C PHE A 153 9.63 -5.00 0.66
N ASP A 154 10.32 -5.62 -0.30
CA ASP A 154 11.78 -5.45 -0.48
C ASP A 154 12.18 -5.73 -1.93
N SER A 155 13.16 -4.99 -2.45
CA SER A 155 13.72 -5.15 -3.80
C SER A 155 14.68 -6.35 -3.91
N ASP A 156 15.25 -6.83 -2.79
CA ASP A 156 16.02 -8.08 -2.76
C ASP A 156 15.30 -9.14 -1.92
N MET A 157 14.42 -9.88 -2.62
CA MET A 157 13.63 -10.97 -2.05
C MET A 157 14.36 -12.33 -2.07
N SER A 158 15.64 -12.38 -2.46
CA SER A 158 16.39 -13.65 -2.64
C SER A 158 17.01 -14.21 -1.34
N VAL A 159 17.00 -13.43 -0.26
CA VAL A 159 17.54 -13.85 1.03
C VAL A 159 16.46 -13.60 2.08
N ILE A 160 16.03 -14.66 2.74
CA ILE A 160 15.56 -14.60 4.12
C ILE A 160 16.84 -14.70 4.95
N PRO A 161 17.45 -13.62 5.46
CA PRO A 161 18.50 -13.81 6.45
C PRO A 161 17.87 -14.52 7.63
N SER A 162 18.45 -15.64 8.03
CA SER A 162 18.12 -16.31 9.28
C SER A 162 18.47 -15.39 10.44
N GLY A 163 17.55 -14.48 10.79
CA GLY A 163 17.74 -13.47 11.83
C GLY A 163 16.44 -12.75 12.19
N PRO A 164 16.33 -12.20 13.42
CA PRO A 164 15.11 -11.57 13.91
C PRO A 164 14.93 -10.18 13.27
N PHE A 165 14.10 -10.11 12.23
CA PHE A 165 13.66 -8.84 11.63
C PHE A 165 12.57 -8.17 12.46
N PRO A 166 12.33 -6.85 12.28
CA PRO A 166 11.24 -6.13 12.92
C PRO A 166 9.88 -6.85 12.77
N GLU A 167 9.43 -7.57 13.78
CA GLU A 167 8.05 -8.05 13.82
C GLU A 167 7.14 -6.83 14.09
N ILE A 168 6.17 -6.60 13.20
CA ILE A 168 5.04 -5.72 13.53
C ILE A 168 3.97 -6.59 14.18
N LEU A 169 3.67 -6.30 15.44
CA LEU A 169 2.55 -6.94 16.13
C LEU A 169 1.44 -5.91 16.33
N ILE A 170 0.28 -6.15 15.72
CA ILE A 170 -0.91 -5.35 16.01
C ILE A 170 -1.41 -5.66 17.42
N THR A 171 -1.60 -4.60 18.20
CA THR A 171 -2.10 -4.65 19.59
C THR A 171 -3.50 -4.07 19.65
N SER A 172 -4.19 -4.22 20.79
CA SER A 172 -5.53 -3.66 20.98
C SER A 172 -5.59 -2.13 20.93
N THR A 173 -4.45 -1.44 21.00
CA THR A 173 -4.33 0.02 21.10
C THR A 173 -3.38 0.64 20.07
N GLY A 174 -2.90 -0.15 19.10
CA GLY A 174 -1.92 0.29 18.11
C GLY A 174 -1.09 -0.88 17.62
N PHE A 175 0.24 -0.74 17.59
CA PHE A 175 1.14 -1.81 17.15
C PHE A 175 2.53 -1.67 17.76
N THR A 176 3.24 -2.78 17.91
CA THR A 176 4.69 -2.77 18.16
C THR A 176 5.44 -2.92 16.84
N VAL A 177 6.67 -2.39 16.80
CA VAL A 177 7.65 -2.69 15.76
C VAL A 177 8.96 -3.04 16.45
N GLN A 178 9.57 -4.17 16.14
CA GLN A 178 10.92 -4.47 16.65
C GLN A 178 11.96 -3.56 15.98
N THR A 179 12.86 -2.96 16.76
CA THR A 179 13.79 -1.94 16.26
C THR A 179 14.94 -2.56 15.44
N GLY A 180 15.26 -1.99 14.27
CA GLY A 180 16.48 -2.27 13.50
C GLY A 180 17.75 -1.64 14.11
N PRO A 181 18.94 -1.78 13.48
CA PRO A 181 20.21 -1.42 14.10
C PRO A 181 20.38 0.09 14.36
N SER A 182 21.37 0.39 15.20
CA SER A 182 21.55 1.54 16.08
C SER A 182 21.83 2.92 15.46
N SER A 183 20.90 3.46 14.67
CA SER A 183 20.93 4.87 14.26
C SER A 183 19.54 5.51 14.37
N PRO A 184 19.42 6.79 14.77
CA PRO A 184 18.15 7.50 14.67
C PRO A 184 17.68 7.48 13.22
N GLN A 185 16.42 7.10 13.05
CA GLN A 185 15.77 6.92 11.76
C GLN A 185 14.29 7.29 11.94
N VAL A 186 13.79 8.22 11.14
CA VAL A 186 12.36 8.56 11.16
C VAL A 186 11.62 7.59 10.25
N TYR A 187 10.74 6.80 10.85
CA TYR A 187 9.80 5.95 10.13
C TYR A 187 8.45 6.63 10.05
N HIS A 188 7.78 6.51 8.91
CA HIS A 188 6.41 6.91 8.70
C HIS A 188 5.52 5.68 8.84
N TYR A 189 4.35 5.86 9.44
CA TYR A 189 3.34 4.81 9.50
C TYR A 189 1.99 5.29 8.98
N VAL A 190 1.19 4.33 8.50
CA VAL A 190 -0.24 4.47 8.31
C VAL A 190 -0.96 3.26 8.90
N CYS A 191 -1.91 3.54 9.78
CA CYS A 191 -2.88 2.58 10.25
C CYS A 191 -4.18 2.78 9.49
N LEU A 192 -4.73 1.71 8.93
CA LEU A 192 -6.11 1.69 8.46
C LEU A 192 -6.97 0.89 9.42
N TYR A 193 -8.20 1.37 9.61
CA TYR A 193 -9.22 0.71 10.40
C TYR A 193 -10.36 0.27 9.51
N ASN A 194 -10.95 -0.88 9.84
CA ASN A 194 -12.15 -1.33 9.17
C ASN A 194 -13.27 -0.30 9.33
N LEU A 195 -13.90 0.04 8.22
CA LEU A 195 -15.01 0.95 8.13
C LEU A 195 -16.08 0.32 7.24
N ARG A 196 -17.25 0.07 7.82
CA ARG A 196 -18.47 -0.28 7.09
C ARG A 196 -19.50 0.82 7.32
N GLN A 197 -19.65 1.72 6.35
CA GLN A 197 -20.76 2.67 6.27
C GLN A 197 -21.73 2.24 5.16
N PRO A 198 -22.99 2.72 5.13
CA PRO A 198 -23.99 2.28 4.15
C PRO A 198 -23.58 2.44 2.68
N THR A 199 -22.70 3.41 2.38
CA THR A 199 -22.20 3.65 1.02
C THR A 199 -20.69 3.48 0.88
N GLN A 200 -19.93 3.62 1.97
CA GLN A 200 -18.47 3.64 1.96
C GLN A 200 -17.88 2.52 2.80
N HIS A 201 -16.95 1.78 2.19
CA HIS A 201 -16.33 0.63 2.81
C HIS A 201 -14.81 0.75 2.68
N VAL A 202 -14.10 0.56 3.79
CA VAL A 202 -12.70 0.15 3.81
C VAL A 202 -12.66 -1.10 4.64
N GLU A 203 -12.36 -2.23 4.03
CA GLU A 203 -12.29 -3.49 4.74
C GLU A 203 -10.96 -4.16 4.49
N SER A 204 -10.44 -4.80 5.52
CA SER A 204 -9.30 -5.70 5.42
C SER A 204 -9.68 -7.11 5.86
N GLY A 205 -8.87 -8.05 5.41
CA GLY A 205 -8.95 -9.43 5.86
C GLY A 205 -7.69 -10.20 5.50
N ASN A 206 -7.73 -11.50 5.77
CA ASN A 206 -6.66 -12.42 5.46
C ASN A 206 -7.20 -13.79 5.05
N TYR A 207 -6.35 -14.58 4.41
CA TYR A 207 -6.56 -16.00 4.16
C TYR A 207 -5.23 -16.72 4.08
N VAL A 208 -5.21 -17.99 4.45
CA VAL A 208 -4.10 -18.89 4.12
C VAL A 208 -4.39 -19.47 2.75
N GLY A 209 -3.44 -19.32 1.82
CA GLY A 209 -3.54 -19.91 0.51
C GLY A 209 -3.55 -21.43 0.61
N ASP A 210 -4.34 -22.07 -0.25
CA ASP A 210 -4.57 -23.52 -0.21
C ASP A 210 -3.98 -24.26 -1.42
N GLY A 211 -3.40 -23.53 -2.37
CA GLY A 211 -2.83 -24.07 -3.61
C GLY A 211 -3.86 -24.63 -4.58
N SER A 212 -5.16 -24.46 -4.32
CA SER A 212 -6.24 -25.22 -4.98
C SER A 212 -7.09 -24.38 -5.94
N GLY A 213 -6.44 -23.70 -6.89
CA GLY A 213 -7.14 -22.87 -7.87
C GLY A 213 -7.26 -21.41 -7.45
N ALA A 214 -8.17 -20.68 -8.09
CA ALA A 214 -8.49 -19.30 -7.74
C ALA A 214 -9.28 -19.23 -6.42
N LYS A 215 -9.06 -18.19 -5.62
CA LYS A 215 -9.71 -17.99 -4.32
C LYS A 215 -10.69 -16.83 -4.37
N VAL A 216 -11.94 -17.08 -3.99
CA VAL A 216 -13.00 -16.07 -3.94
C VAL A 216 -13.08 -15.44 -2.55
N ILE A 217 -13.05 -14.11 -2.49
CA ILE A 217 -13.25 -13.31 -1.28
C ILE A 217 -14.59 -12.57 -1.40
N THR A 218 -15.52 -12.85 -0.48
CA THR A 218 -16.86 -12.25 -0.47
C THR A 218 -16.93 -11.11 0.53
N LEU A 219 -17.23 -9.91 0.06
CA LEU A 219 -17.34 -8.68 0.86
C LEU A 219 -18.80 -8.23 1.06
N GLY A 220 -19.69 -8.66 0.15
CA GLY A 220 -21.09 -8.20 0.08
C GLY A 220 -21.28 -6.90 -0.72
N TYR A 221 -20.21 -6.40 -1.34
CA TYR A 221 -20.23 -5.24 -2.24
C TYR A 221 -19.13 -5.38 -3.31
N GLN A 222 -19.25 -4.62 -4.40
CA GLN A 222 -18.20 -4.49 -5.40
C GLN A 222 -17.15 -3.49 -4.92
N PRO A 223 -15.90 -3.91 -4.64
CA PRO A 223 -14.83 -2.96 -4.36
C PRO A 223 -14.44 -2.20 -5.63
N GLN A 224 -13.99 -0.96 -5.48
CA GLN A 224 -13.38 -0.17 -6.55
C GLN A 224 -11.86 -0.34 -6.60
N PHE A 225 -11.24 -0.64 -5.47
CA PHE A 225 -9.84 -1.02 -5.41
C PHE A 225 -9.63 -2.21 -4.49
N VAL A 226 -8.60 -3.01 -4.78
CA VAL A 226 -8.08 -4.08 -3.93
C VAL A 226 -6.57 -3.95 -3.88
N LEU A 227 -5.99 -4.05 -2.68
CA LEU A 227 -4.58 -4.26 -2.42
C LEU A 227 -4.44 -5.62 -1.73
N LEU A 228 -3.51 -6.46 -2.17
CA LEU A 228 -3.25 -7.80 -1.66
C LEU A 228 -1.77 -7.93 -1.34
N PHE A 229 -1.45 -8.60 -0.24
CA PHE A 229 -0.10 -8.83 0.27
C PHE A 229 0.03 -10.25 0.82
N GLY A 230 1.00 -11.02 0.37
CA GLY A 230 1.42 -12.33 0.86
C GLY A 230 2.67 -12.20 1.74
N ASN A 231 2.87 -13.14 2.65
CA ASN A 231 4.04 -13.16 3.53
C ASN A 231 5.23 -13.97 2.99
N GLU A 232 4.98 -14.95 2.11
CA GLU A 232 5.94 -15.96 1.58
C GLU A 232 5.58 -16.31 0.10
N GLY A 233 6.53 -16.75 -0.74
CA GLY A 233 6.26 -17.16 -2.15
C GLY A 233 7.18 -16.57 -3.23
N THR A 234 6.72 -16.55 -4.49
CA THR A 234 7.28 -15.70 -5.56
C THR A 234 6.36 -14.54 -5.90
N ASN A 235 5.06 -14.67 -5.57
CA ASN A 235 4.02 -13.70 -5.92
C ASN A 235 3.31 -13.19 -4.65
N PHE A 236 3.83 -12.08 -4.11
CA PHE A 236 3.48 -11.60 -2.76
C PHE A 236 2.58 -10.39 -2.73
N SER A 237 2.19 -9.81 -3.85
CA SER A 237 1.22 -8.74 -3.82
C SER A 237 0.53 -8.61 -5.14
N ALA A 238 -0.65 -8.02 -5.10
CA ALA A 238 -1.35 -7.66 -6.30
C ALA A 238 -2.26 -6.50 -5.95
N GLN A 239 -2.54 -5.67 -6.92
CA GLN A 239 -3.50 -4.60 -6.76
C GLN A 239 -4.34 -4.44 -8.00
N LYS A 240 -5.61 -4.11 -7.78
CA LYS A 240 -6.59 -3.96 -8.84
C LYS A 240 -7.41 -2.72 -8.63
N HIS A 241 -7.62 -1.99 -9.71
CA HIS A 241 -8.72 -1.05 -9.83
C HIS A 241 -9.83 -1.64 -10.68
N VAL A 242 -11.09 -1.33 -10.34
CA VAL A 242 -12.25 -1.78 -11.13
C VAL A 242 -12.19 -1.29 -12.57
N GLU A 243 -11.54 -0.14 -12.81
CA GLU A 243 -11.37 0.45 -14.12
C GLU A 243 -10.08 0.04 -14.85
N SER A 244 -9.23 -0.80 -14.23
CA SER A 244 -7.98 -1.26 -14.85
C SER A 244 -8.27 -2.16 -16.05
N SER A 245 -7.51 -1.98 -17.13
CA SER A 245 -7.71 -2.58 -18.46
C SER A 245 -7.40 -4.08 -18.58
N GLY A 246 -7.75 -4.88 -17.55
CA GLY A 246 -7.40 -6.31 -17.48
C GLY A 246 -6.02 -6.60 -16.87
N HIS A 247 -5.22 -5.56 -16.68
CA HIS A 247 -3.91 -5.60 -16.04
C HIS A 247 -4.02 -5.27 -14.55
N ASP A 248 -3.15 -5.88 -13.76
CA ASP A 248 -3.02 -5.65 -12.32
C ASP A 248 -1.64 -5.07 -12.08
N ALA A 249 -1.55 -4.00 -11.28
CA ALA A 249 -0.28 -3.34 -11.03
C ALA A 249 0.53 -4.11 -9.99
N ASN A 250 0.98 -5.28 -10.41
CA ASN A 250 2.09 -6.04 -9.89
C ASN A 250 2.14 -6.62 -8.47
N VAL A 251 2.69 -7.81 -8.54
CA VAL A 251 3.58 -8.48 -7.62
C VAL A 251 4.81 -7.63 -7.35
N LEU A 252 5.03 -7.30 -6.10
CA LEU A 252 6.34 -6.99 -5.56
C LEU A 252 7.21 -8.26 -5.66
N ASP A 253 7.62 -8.61 -6.88
CA ASP A 253 8.70 -9.55 -7.16
C ASP A 253 9.93 -8.77 -7.65
N THR A 254 11.01 -9.48 -7.94
CA THR A 254 12.29 -8.87 -8.32
C THR A 254 12.28 -8.15 -9.68
N ASN A 255 11.17 -8.18 -10.44
CA ASN A 255 11.09 -7.65 -11.81
C ASN A 255 9.96 -6.62 -12.01
N PHE A 256 9.12 -6.36 -11.00
CA PHE A 256 8.00 -5.43 -11.07
C PHE A 256 7.23 -5.51 -12.42
N SER A 257 6.91 -6.73 -12.88
CA SER A 257 6.36 -7.04 -14.21
C SER A 257 4.84 -7.23 -14.29
N PHE A 258 4.15 -6.45 -15.13
CA PHE A 258 2.68 -6.46 -15.17
C PHE A 258 2.10 -7.84 -15.52
N GLU A 259 1.35 -8.41 -14.59
CA GLU A 259 0.61 -9.65 -14.81
C GLU A 259 -0.89 -9.35 -14.95
N SER A 260 -1.52 -9.99 -15.94
CA SER A 260 -2.96 -9.79 -16.18
C SER A 260 -3.79 -10.77 -15.35
N SER A 261 -4.94 -10.30 -14.86
CA SER A 261 -6.00 -11.15 -14.29
C SER A 261 -5.67 -11.88 -12.97
N GLN A 262 -4.75 -11.36 -12.15
CA GLN A 262 -4.44 -11.90 -10.83
C GLN A 262 -5.54 -11.62 -9.80
N ILE A 263 -6.22 -10.48 -9.92
CA ILE A 263 -7.38 -10.07 -9.14
C ILE A 263 -8.51 -9.70 -10.09
N THR A 264 -9.62 -10.40 -9.97
CA THR A 264 -10.87 -10.09 -10.66
C THR A 264 -11.87 -9.51 -9.67
N ILE A 265 -12.23 -8.25 -9.83
CA ILE A 265 -13.30 -7.60 -9.05
C ILE A 265 -14.67 -8.11 -9.53
N SER A 266 -15.55 -8.39 -8.59
CA SER A 266 -16.92 -8.88 -8.83
C SER A 266 -17.95 -8.03 -8.08
N ALA A 267 -19.24 -8.22 -8.38
CA ALA A 267 -20.33 -7.47 -7.75
C ALA A 267 -20.39 -7.61 -6.22
N THR A 268 -19.79 -8.68 -5.66
CA THR A 268 -19.89 -9.04 -4.24
C THR A 268 -18.53 -9.20 -3.56
N GLY A 269 -17.43 -8.85 -4.23
CA GLY A 269 -16.08 -8.95 -3.68
C GLY A 269 -15.04 -9.05 -4.79
N PHE A 270 -14.05 -9.93 -4.63
CA PHE A 270 -13.02 -10.16 -5.63
C PHE A 270 -12.54 -11.62 -5.60
N THR A 271 -11.93 -12.06 -6.69
CA THR A 271 -11.29 -13.35 -6.82
C THR A 271 -9.81 -13.13 -7.08
N VAL A 272 -8.96 -13.81 -6.34
CA VAL A 272 -7.52 -13.88 -6.64
C VAL A 272 -7.23 -15.16 -7.42
N ASP A 273 -6.27 -15.12 -8.34
CA ASP A 273 -5.89 -16.27 -9.14
C ASP A 273 -5.07 -17.31 -8.35
N THR A 274 -4.61 -18.34 -9.05
CA THR A 274 -3.76 -19.39 -8.45
C THR A 274 -2.42 -18.89 -7.94
N SER A 275 -1.87 -17.85 -8.56
CA SER A 275 -0.53 -17.33 -8.24
C SER A 275 -0.51 -16.60 -6.90
N HIS A 276 -1.67 -16.07 -6.47
CA HIS A 276 -1.90 -15.48 -5.15
C HIS A 276 -2.75 -16.36 -4.23
N ASN A 277 -2.77 -17.67 -4.47
CA ASN A 277 -3.40 -18.65 -3.59
C ASN A 277 -2.45 -19.83 -3.31
N GLN A 278 -1.16 -19.56 -3.10
CA GLN A 278 -0.15 -20.59 -2.87
C GLN A 278 -0.35 -21.30 -1.53
N SER A 279 -0.21 -22.63 -1.51
CA SER A 279 -0.46 -23.43 -0.31
C SER A 279 0.44 -23.02 0.86
N GLY A 280 -0.17 -22.65 1.99
CA GLY A 280 0.54 -22.29 3.22
C GLY A 280 1.00 -20.84 3.31
N VAL A 281 0.85 -20.05 2.24
CA VAL A 281 1.17 -18.62 2.25
C VAL A 281 0.03 -17.84 2.91
N ASN A 282 0.34 -16.98 3.88
CA ASN A 282 -0.64 -16.06 4.46
C ASN A 282 -0.76 -14.83 3.56
N TYR A 283 -1.95 -14.61 3.03
CA TYR A 283 -2.32 -13.42 2.30
C TYR A 283 -3.22 -12.53 3.12
N CYS A 284 -3.09 -11.24 2.91
CA CYS A 284 -3.84 -10.21 3.56
C CYS A 284 -4.23 -9.15 2.54
N TRP A 285 -5.39 -8.54 2.69
CA TRP A 285 -5.93 -7.64 1.69
C TRP A 285 -6.59 -6.44 2.32
N ILE A 286 -6.70 -5.37 1.52
CA ILE A 286 -7.64 -4.27 1.70
C ILE A 286 -8.48 -4.14 0.46
N ALA A 287 -9.77 -3.94 0.65
CA ALA A 287 -10.70 -3.63 -0.42
C ALA A 287 -11.57 -2.45 -0.01
N GLY A 288 -11.75 -1.49 -0.92
CA GLY A 288 -12.53 -0.29 -0.62
C GLY A 288 -13.53 0.09 -1.70
N LYS A 289 -14.55 0.83 -1.27
CA LYS A 289 -15.63 1.37 -2.10
C LYS A 289 -15.98 2.77 -1.61
N GLU A 290 -16.13 3.70 -2.55
CA GLU A 290 -16.60 5.09 -2.38
C GLU A 290 -18.10 5.21 -2.09
#